data_AF-A8G9T2-F1
#
_entry.id   AF-A8G9T2-F1
#
_cell.length_a   1.000
_cell.length_b   1.000
_cell.length_c   1.000
_cell.angle_alpha   90.00
_cell.angle_beta   90.00
_cell.angle_gamma   90.00
#
_symmetry.space_group_name_H-M   'P 1'
#
loop_
_entity.id
_entity.type
_entity.pdbx_description
1 polymer ?
#
loop_
_entity_poly.entity_id
_entity_poly.type
_entity_poly.pdbx_seq_one_letter_code
_entity_poly.pdbx_strand_id
1 'polypeptide(L)'
;MFEPMELTNDAVIKVIGVGGGGGNAVEHMVRERIEGVEFFAVNTDAQALRKTAVGQTIQIGSGITKGLGAGANPEVGRNSAEEDREALRAALDGADMVFIAAGMGGGTGTGAAPVVAEVAKDLGILTVAVVTKPFNFEGKKRMAFAEQGIAELSKHVDSLITIPNDKLLKVLGRGISLLDAFGAANDVLKGAVQGIAELITRPGLMNVDFADVRTVMSEMGYAMMGSGVACGEDRAEEAAEMAISSPLLEDIDLSGARGVLVNITAGFDLRLDEFETVGNTIRAFASDNATVVIGTSLDPEMNDELRVTVVATGIGMDKRPEITLVTNKQASQPVMDHRYQQHGMSPLPQEVKPAAKVVNDPTAQPNKEPDYLDIPAFLRKQAD
;
A
#
# COMPACT_ATOMS: atom_id res chain seq x y z
N MET A 1 8.26 7.98 -49.65
CA MET A 1 7.88 9.13 -48.81
C MET A 1 7.38 8.52 -47.52
N PHE A 2 8.24 8.43 -46.50
CA PHE A 2 7.78 8.02 -45.17
C PHE A 2 7.10 9.27 -44.60
N GLU A 3 5.78 9.21 -44.43
CA GLU A 3 5.11 10.18 -43.57
C GLU A 3 5.68 9.99 -42.17
N PRO A 4 6.19 11.04 -41.51
CA PRO A 4 6.46 10.96 -40.10
C PRO A 4 5.10 10.80 -39.42
N MET A 5 4.79 9.58 -39.02
CA MET A 5 3.75 9.32 -38.05
C MET A 5 4.25 9.96 -36.76
N GLU A 6 3.66 11.10 -36.36
CA GLU A 6 3.80 11.59 -34.98
C GLU A 6 3.10 10.57 -34.09
N LEU A 7 3.80 9.48 -33.79
CA LEU A 7 3.51 8.64 -32.64
C LEU A 7 3.93 9.48 -31.43
N THR A 8 3.02 10.31 -30.91
CA THR A 8 3.10 10.76 -29.53
C THR A 8 2.84 9.52 -28.67
N ASN A 9 3.87 8.70 -28.50
CA ASN A 9 3.86 7.44 -27.77
C ASN A 9 3.94 7.72 -26.26
N ASP A 10 3.29 8.79 -25.81
CA ASP A 10 3.32 9.26 -24.44
C ASP A 10 2.35 8.39 -23.64
N ALA A 11 2.84 7.84 -22.52
CA ALA A 11 2.02 7.00 -21.65
C ALA A 11 0.82 7.81 -21.13
N VAL A 12 -0.38 7.25 -21.28
CA VAL A 12 -1.61 7.88 -20.81
C VAL A 12 -1.77 7.60 -19.32
N ILE A 13 -1.63 8.66 -18.51
CA ILE A 13 -1.75 8.59 -17.04
C ILE A 13 -3.11 9.16 -16.61
N LYS A 14 -3.87 8.37 -15.86
CA LYS A 14 -5.14 8.81 -15.24
C LYS A 14 -5.04 8.82 -13.72
N VAL A 15 -5.62 9.82 -13.07
CA VAL A 15 -5.76 9.89 -11.61
C VAL A 15 -7.24 9.87 -11.25
N ILE A 16 -7.64 8.88 -10.46
CA ILE A 16 -9.01 8.69 -10.01
C ILE A 16 -9.10 8.95 -8.50
N GLY A 17 -9.81 10.02 -8.15
CA GLY A 17 -10.15 10.38 -6.77
C GLY A 17 -11.43 9.71 -6.34
N VAL A 18 -11.35 8.76 -5.40
CA VAL A 18 -12.51 7.96 -4.95
C VAL A 18 -13.03 8.45 -3.59
N GLY A 19 -14.32 8.80 -3.56
CA GLY A 19 -15.00 9.33 -2.39
C GLY A 19 -14.62 10.78 -2.06
N GLY A 20 -15.00 11.26 -0.88
CA GLY A 20 -14.77 12.66 -0.48
C GLY A 20 -13.29 13.02 -0.33
N GLY A 21 -12.50 12.20 0.37
CA GLY A 21 -11.07 12.46 0.56
C GLY A 21 -10.28 12.39 -0.76
N GLY A 22 -10.54 11.37 -1.58
CA GLY A 22 -9.92 11.24 -2.90
C GLY A 22 -10.33 12.36 -3.84
N GLY A 23 -11.61 12.72 -3.88
CA GLY A 23 -12.12 13.83 -4.68
C GLY A 23 -11.50 15.17 -4.28
N ASN A 24 -11.34 15.44 -2.98
CA ASN A 24 -10.68 16.66 -2.50
C ASN A 24 -9.20 16.70 -2.90
N ALA A 25 -8.49 15.58 -2.80
CA ALA A 25 -7.09 15.50 -3.20
C ALA A 25 -6.91 15.70 -4.71
N VAL A 26 -7.77 15.11 -5.53
CA VAL A 26 -7.75 15.32 -6.99
C VAL A 26 -8.14 16.73 -7.37
N GLU A 27 -9.12 17.33 -6.70
CA GLU A 27 -9.44 18.74 -6.89
C GLU A 27 -8.25 19.65 -6.54
N HIS A 28 -7.51 19.32 -5.48
CA HIS A 28 -6.27 20.02 -5.12
C HIS A 28 -5.22 19.89 -6.22
N MET A 29 -4.99 18.68 -6.74
CA MET A 29 -4.06 18.43 -7.86
C MET A 29 -4.42 19.23 -9.13
N VAL A 30 -5.71 19.33 -9.45
CA VAL A 30 -6.20 20.11 -10.61
C VAL A 30 -5.90 21.60 -10.43
N ARG A 31 -6.06 22.14 -9.22
CA ARG A 31 -5.76 23.55 -8.91
C ARG A 31 -4.27 23.85 -9.02
N GLU A 32 -3.44 22.90 -8.63
CA GLU A 32 -1.99 22.96 -8.66
C GLU A 32 -1.40 22.65 -10.06
N ARG A 33 -2.25 22.35 -11.05
CA ARG A 33 -1.90 22.17 -12.47
C ARG A 33 -0.80 21.12 -12.74
N ILE A 34 -0.97 19.92 -12.18
CA ILE A 34 -0.14 18.78 -12.60
C ILE A 34 -0.38 18.49 -14.09
N GLU A 35 0.70 18.46 -14.88
CA GLU A 35 0.67 18.31 -16.33
C GLU A 35 0.75 16.84 -16.77
N GLY A 36 0.18 16.53 -17.94
CA GLY A 36 0.27 15.19 -18.56
C GLY A 36 -0.60 14.12 -17.90
N VAL A 37 -1.61 14.53 -17.11
CA VAL A 37 -2.46 13.61 -16.35
C VAL A 37 -3.93 13.98 -16.50
N GLU A 38 -4.78 12.96 -16.70
CA GLU A 38 -6.24 13.13 -16.72
C GLU A 38 -6.85 12.88 -15.34
N PHE A 39 -7.73 13.77 -14.88
CA PHE A 39 -8.31 13.72 -13.54
C PHE A 39 -9.79 13.32 -13.55
N PHE A 40 -10.11 12.30 -12.75
CA PHE A 40 -11.46 11.78 -12.55
C PHE A 40 -11.84 11.85 -11.08
N ALA A 41 -13.09 12.23 -10.79
CA ALA A 41 -13.68 12.15 -9.46
C ALA A 41 -14.83 11.13 -9.44
N VAL A 42 -14.72 10.12 -8.58
CA VAL A 42 -15.71 9.05 -8.40
C VAL A 42 -16.36 9.19 -7.03
N ASN A 43 -17.69 9.32 -6.97
CA ASN A 43 -18.37 9.40 -5.68
C ASN A 43 -19.81 8.88 -5.72
N THR A 44 -20.33 8.44 -4.57
CA THR A 44 -21.74 8.13 -4.38
C THR A 44 -22.58 9.37 -4.03
N ASP A 45 -21.93 10.43 -3.53
CA ASP A 45 -22.58 11.69 -3.21
C ASP A 45 -22.62 12.61 -4.44
N ALA A 46 -23.82 12.82 -4.98
CA ALA A 46 -24.04 13.67 -6.15
C ALA A 46 -23.80 15.15 -5.86
N GLN A 47 -23.98 15.60 -4.61
CA GLN A 47 -23.74 16.99 -4.22
C GLN A 47 -22.24 17.30 -4.20
N ALA A 48 -21.42 16.33 -3.76
CA ALA A 48 -19.97 16.46 -3.81
C ALA A 48 -19.47 16.58 -5.25
N LEU A 49 -19.96 15.72 -6.16
CA LEU A 49 -19.57 15.74 -7.57
C LEU A 49 -20.00 17.02 -8.31
N ARG A 50 -21.12 17.64 -7.94
CA ARG A 50 -21.55 18.91 -8.57
C ARG A 50 -20.68 20.11 -8.17
N LYS A 51 -19.98 20.03 -7.04
CA LYS A 51 -19.18 21.13 -6.50
C LYS A 51 -17.70 21.04 -6.89
N THR A 52 -17.25 19.88 -7.36
CA THR A 52 -15.84 19.65 -7.67
C THR A 52 -15.43 20.41 -8.94
N ALA A 53 -14.18 20.90 -8.95
CA ALA A 53 -13.58 21.52 -10.14
C ALA A 53 -13.00 20.49 -11.13
N VAL A 54 -13.07 19.19 -10.82
CA VAL A 54 -12.53 18.11 -11.65
C VAL A 54 -13.37 17.95 -12.91
N GLY A 55 -12.72 17.93 -14.09
CA GLY A 55 -13.40 17.95 -15.38
C GLY A 55 -14.24 16.71 -15.67
N GLN A 56 -13.80 15.53 -15.22
CA GLN A 56 -14.51 14.27 -15.43
C GLN A 56 -15.03 13.73 -14.09
N THR A 57 -16.33 13.52 -14.00
CA THR A 57 -16.99 13.02 -12.78
C THR A 57 -17.80 11.77 -13.07
N ILE A 58 -17.78 10.82 -12.13
CA ILE A 58 -18.50 9.55 -12.24
C ILE A 58 -19.29 9.37 -10.95
N GLN A 59 -20.60 9.43 -11.08
CA GLN A 59 -21.50 9.09 -9.97
C GLN A 59 -21.72 7.59 -9.96
N ILE A 60 -21.44 6.95 -8.81
CA ILE A 60 -21.65 5.51 -8.62
C ILE A 60 -22.78 5.23 -7.61
N GLY A 61 -23.44 4.09 -7.73
CA GLY A 61 -24.53 3.65 -6.86
C GLY A 61 -25.75 4.55 -6.89
N SER A 62 -26.13 5.02 -8.08
CA SER A 62 -27.30 5.89 -8.24
C SER A 62 -28.60 5.20 -7.81
N GLY A 63 -28.74 3.89 -8.07
CA GLY A 63 -29.86 3.08 -7.61
C GLY A 63 -29.83 2.79 -6.11
N ILE A 64 -28.64 2.54 -5.54
CA ILE A 64 -28.47 2.19 -4.12
C ILE A 64 -28.60 3.41 -3.19
N THR A 65 -27.88 4.48 -3.49
CA THR A 65 -27.73 5.64 -2.58
C THR A 65 -28.64 6.80 -2.93
N LYS A 66 -29.23 6.79 -4.13
CA LYS A 66 -30.00 7.92 -4.68
C LYS A 66 -29.21 9.23 -4.69
N GLY A 67 -27.88 9.13 -4.77
CA GLY A 67 -26.97 10.29 -4.76
C GLY A 67 -26.72 10.92 -3.39
N LEU A 68 -27.10 10.26 -2.29
CA LEU A 68 -26.94 10.77 -0.92
C LEU A 68 -25.65 10.33 -0.23
N GLY A 69 -24.83 9.52 -0.90
CA GLY A 69 -23.58 9.00 -0.36
C GLY A 69 -23.72 7.67 0.38
N ALA A 70 -22.58 7.06 0.72
CA ALA A 70 -22.49 5.73 1.34
C ALA A 70 -22.67 5.70 2.87
N GLY A 71 -22.90 6.84 3.53
CA GLY A 71 -23.17 6.89 4.98
C GLY A 71 -22.08 6.29 5.88
N ALA A 72 -20.80 6.43 5.50
CA ALA A 72 -19.65 5.81 6.17
C ALA A 72 -19.68 4.26 6.25
N ASN A 73 -20.47 3.61 5.39
CA ASN A 73 -20.50 2.15 5.26
C ASN A 73 -19.72 1.69 4.01
N PRO A 74 -18.58 0.99 4.18
CA PRO A 74 -17.79 0.49 3.06
C PRO A 74 -18.57 -0.44 2.12
N GLU A 75 -19.45 -1.29 2.63
CA GLU A 75 -20.24 -2.22 1.82
C GLU A 75 -21.16 -1.48 0.82
N VAL A 76 -21.72 -0.34 1.24
CA VAL A 76 -22.51 0.51 0.35
C VAL A 76 -21.63 1.09 -0.74
N GLY A 77 -20.42 1.55 -0.40
CA GLY A 77 -19.44 2.04 -1.37
C GLY A 77 -19.03 0.98 -2.38
N ARG A 78 -18.79 -0.25 -1.93
CA ARG A 78 -18.46 -1.40 -2.78
C ARG A 78 -19.58 -1.74 -3.73
N ASN A 79 -20.79 -1.97 -3.21
CA ASN A 79 -21.95 -2.32 -4.04
C ASN A 79 -22.28 -1.22 -5.05
N SER A 80 -22.06 0.05 -4.68
CA SER A 80 -22.22 1.19 -5.59
C SER A 80 -21.23 1.16 -6.74
N ALA A 81 -19.98 0.79 -6.49
CA ALA A 81 -18.96 0.68 -7.53
C ALA A 81 -19.22 -0.52 -8.46
N GLU A 82 -19.72 -1.64 -7.91
CA GLU A 82 -20.10 -2.81 -8.71
C GLU A 82 -21.33 -2.56 -9.60
N GLU A 83 -22.32 -1.79 -9.11
CA GLU A 83 -23.48 -1.36 -9.90
C GLU A 83 -23.05 -0.62 -11.18
N ASP A 84 -22.04 0.24 -11.06
CA ASP A 84 -21.55 1.11 -12.13
C ASP A 84 -20.18 0.68 -12.69
N ARG A 85 -19.87 -0.62 -12.63
CA ARG A 85 -18.57 -1.17 -13.07
C ARG A 85 -18.24 -0.87 -14.53
N GLU A 86 -19.23 -0.89 -15.42
CA GLU A 86 -19.06 -0.54 -16.84
C GLU A 86 -18.66 0.93 -17.04
N ALA A 87 -19.23 1.84 -16.24
CA ALA A 87 -18.87 3.25 -16.30
C ALA A 87 -17.43 3.49 -15.83
N LEU A 88 -16.99 2.76 -14.78
CA LEU A 88 -15.60 2.77 -14.32
C LEU A 88 -14.66 2.22 -15.40
N ARG A 89 -15.04 1.12 -16.06
CA ARG A 89 -14.27 0.51 -17.16
C ARG A 89 -14.09 1.48 -18.31
N ALA A 90 -15.16 2.15 -18.75
CA ALA A 90 -15.11 3.12 -19.83
C ALA A 90 -14.23 4.34 -19.50
N ALA A 91 -14.20 4.77 -18.24
CA ALA A 91 -13.35 5.87 -17.80
C ALA A 91 -11.86 5.48 -17.75
N LEU A 92 -11.56 4.23 -17.41
CA LEU A 92 -10.20 3.69 -17.32
C LEU A 92 -9.62 3.29 -18.68
N ASP A 93 -10.47 3.03 -19.67
CA ASP A 93 -10.06 2.54 -20.99
C ASP A 93 -8.99 3.44 -21.64
N GLY A 94 -8.01 2.80 -22.29
CA GLY A 94 -6.90 3.48 -22.96
C GLY A 94 -5.82 4.09 -22.06
N ALA A 95 -5.87 3.89 -20.72
CA ALA A 95 -4.79 4.30 -19.84
C ALA A 95 -3.65 3.25 -19.81
N ASP A 96 -2.41 3.71 -19.76
CA ASP A 96 -1.25 2.85 -19.50
C ASP A 96 -1.00 2.72 -17.98
N MET A 97 -1.33 3.78 -17.24
CA MET A 97 -1.16 3.86 -15.80
C MET A 97 -2.34 4.57 -15.14
N VAL A 98 -2.76 4.06 -13.99
CA VAL A 98 -3.77 4.72 -13.15
C VAL A 98 -3.28 4.90 -11.71
N PHE A 99 -3.49 6.11 -11.19
CA PHE A 99 -3.38 6.42 -9.78
C PHE A 99 -4.76 6.43 -9.14
N ILE A 100 -4.94 5.65 -8.06
CA ILE A 100 -6.18 5.65 -7.28
C ILE A 100 -5.92 6.39 -5.98
N ALA A 101 -6.47 7.60 -5.87
CA ALA A 101 -6.38 8.42 -4.67
C ALA A 101 -7.63 8.24 -3.80
N ALA A 102 -7.47 7.80 -2.55
CA ALA A 102 -8.60 7.61 -1.65
C ALA A 102 -8.28 7.88 -0.18
N GLY A 103 -9.24 8.50 0.52
CA GLY A 103 -9.25 8.60 1.98
C GLY A 103 -9.91 7.37 2.59
N MET A 104 -9.14 6.54 3.30
CA MET A 104 -9.61 5.29 3.88
C MET A 104 -10.32 5.52 5.23
N GLY A 105 -11.26 4.64 5.56
CA GLY A 105 -12.06 4.70 6.79
C GLY A 105 -13.44 5.32 6.61
N GLY A 106 -13.71 5.94 5.45
CA GLY A 106 -15.05 6.34 5.02
C GLY A 106 -15.87 5.19 4.42
N GLY A 107 -17.00 5.50 3.79
CA GLY A 107 -17.82 4.52 3.09
C GLY A 107 -17.40 4.36 1.63
N THR A 108 -17.50 5.44 0.85
CA THR A 108 -17.22 5.42 -0.59
C THR A 108 -15.77 5.06 -0.90
N GLY A 109 -14.80 5.81 -0.37
CA GLY A 109 -13.36 5.57 -0.65
C GLY A 109 -12.94 4.15 -0.31
N THR A 110 -13.22 3.72 0.93
CA THR A 110 -12.86 2.38 1.43
C THR A 110 -13.48 1.24 0.62
N GLY A 111 -14.74 1.37 0.21
CA GLY A 111 -15.46 0.29 -0.47
C GLY A 111 -15.29 0.28 -1.99
N ALA A 112 -15.23 1.46 -2.61
CA ALA A 112 -15.17 1.59 -4.07
C ALA A 112 -13.75 1.52 -4.61
N ALA A 113 -12.72 1.99 -3.87
CA ALA A 113 -11.34 1.99 -4.38
C ALA A 113 -10.83 0.60 -4.77
N PRO A 114 -11.09 -0.49 -4.01
CA PRO A 114 -10.71 -1.84 -4.43
C PRO A 114 -11.37 -2.28 -5.75
N VAL A 115 -12.63 -1.92 -5.97
CA VAL A 115 -13.36 -2.25 -7.21
C VAL A 115 -12.78 -1.48 -8.40
N VAL A 116 -12.46 -0.20 -8.23
CA VAL A 116 -11.78 0.60 -9.26
C VAL A 116 -10.42 -0.02 -9.62
N ALA A 117 -9.66 -0.46 -8.62
CA ALA A 117 -8.37 -1.14 -8.82
C ALA A 117 -8.52 -2.46 -9.57
N GLU A 118 -9.52 -3.26 -9.19
CA GLU A 118 -9.84 -4.53 -9.86
C GLU A 118 -10.15 -4.31 -11.35
N VAL A 119 -10.99 -3.33 -11.68
CA VAL A 119 -11.32 -2.98 -13.08
C VAL A 119 -10.07 -2.53 -13.85
N ALA A 120 -9.20 -1.73 -13.24
CA ALA A 120 -7.97 -1.28 -13.88
C ALA A 120 -7.01 -2.44 -14.17
N LYS A 121 -6.87 -3.36 -13.22
CA LYS A 121 -6.04 -4.55 -13.37
C LYS A 121 -6.58 -5.51 -14.43
N ASP A 122 -7.91 -5.68 -14.50
CA ASP A 122 -8.58 -6.45 -15.57
C ASP A 122 -8.32 -5.88 -16.97
N LEU A 123 -8.06 -4.57 -17.06
CA LEU A 123 -7.69 -3.88 -18.30
C LEU A 123 -6.18 -3.95 -18.60
N GLY A 124 -5.36 -4.50 -17.69
CA GLY A 124 -3.90 -4.58 -17.83
C GLY A 124 -3.17 -3.27 -17.59
N ILE A 125 -3.80 -2.32 -16.90
CA ILE A 125 -3.27 -0.99 -16.58
C ILE A 125 -2.35 -1.10 -15.36
N LEU A 126 -1.19 -0.43 -15.38
CA LEU A 126 -0.33 -0.31 -14.20
C LEU A 126 -1.09 0.46 -13.11
N THR A 127 -1.47 -0.22 -12.03
CA THR A 127 -2.41 0.28 -11.04
C THR A 127 -1.68 0.61 -9.74
N VAL A 128 -1.55 1.90 -9.44
CA VAL A 128 -0.92 2.40 -8.20
C VAL A 128 -1.97 3.06 -7.33
N ALA A 129 -2.11 2.62 -6.09
CA ALA A 129 -3.01 3.26 -5.14
C ALA A 129 -2.23 4.13 -4.15
N VAL A 130 -2.69 5.37 -3.96
CA VAL A 130 -2.16 6.29 -2.96
C VAL A 130 -3.28 6.63 -1.99
N VAL A 131 -3.18 6.11 -0.77
CA VAL A 131 -4.30 6.15 0.18
C VAL A 131 -3.88 6.68 1.55
N THR A 132 -4.75 7.48 2.16
CA THR A 132 -4.51 7.99 3.52
C THR A 132 -5.23 7.16 4.56
N LYS A 133 -4.56 6.84 5.66
CA LYS A 133 -5.21 6.33 6.89
C LYS A 133 -5.78 7.50 7.69
N PRO A 134 -6.95 7.35 8.35
CA PRO A 134 -7.57 8.42 9.10
C PRO A 134 -6.71 8.84 10.30
N PHE A 135 -6.93 10.05 10.83
CA PHE A 135 -6.30 10.45 12.08
C PHE A 135 -6.87 9.64 13.26
N ASN A 136 -6.05 9.42 14.29
CA ASN A 136 -6.50 8.72 15.50
C ASN A 136 -7.74 9.36 16.16
N PHE A 137 -7.88 10.69 16.09
CA PHE A 137 -9.02 11.40 16.66
C PHE A 137 -10.35 11.14 15.93
N GLU A 138 -10.31 10.63 14.68
CA GLU A 138 -11.52 10.31 13.92
C GLU A 138 -12.21 9.02 14.43
N GLY A 139 -11.51 8.27 15.27
CA GLY A 139 -12.05 7.14 16.02
C GLY A 139 -11.67 5.76 15.48
N LYS A 140 -11.61 4.79 16.39
CA LYS A 140 -11.16 3.41 16.11
C LYS A 140 -11.97 2.70 15.01
N LYS A 141 -13.27 3.01 14.91
CA LYS A 141 -14.15 2.38 13.88
C LYS A 141 -13.71 2.76 12.46
N ARG A 142 -13.34 4.03 12.23
CA ARG A 142 -12.82 4.47 10.92
C ARG A 142 -11.47 3.83 10.62
N MET A 143 -10.59 3.75 11.61
CA MET A 143 -9.29 3.07 11.45
C MET A 143 -9.47 1.59 11.06
N ALA A 144 -10.36 0.86 11.74
CA ALA A 144 -10.64 -0.55 11.42
C ALA A 144 -11.16 -0.74 9.99
N PHE A 145 -12.07 0.14 9.53
CA PHE A 145 -12.52 0.13 8.14
C PHE A 145 -11.39 0.48 7.17
N ALA A 146 -10.50 1.42 7.53
CA ALA A 146 -9.37 1.77 6.71
C ALA A 146 -8.42 0.58 6.52
N GLU A 147 -8.07 -0.13 7.59
CA GLU A 147 -7.23 -1.33 7.54
C GLU A 147 -7.85 -2.43 6.68
N GLN A 148 -9.15 -2.67 6.85
CA GLN A 148 -9.88 -3.66 6.05
C GLN A 148 -9.88 -3.28 4.55
N GLY A 149 -10.16 -2.02 4.23
CA GLY A 149 -10.16 -1.55 2.85
C GLY A 149 -8.76 -1.56 2.21
N ILE A 150 -7.72 -1.23 2.97
CA ILE A 150 -6.31 -1.29 2.52
C ILE A 150 -5.92 -2.74 2.21
N ALA A 151 -6.29 -3.69 3.07
CA ALA A 151 -6.00 -5.11 2.86
C ALA A 151 -6.76 -5.71 1.66
N GLU A 152 -7.94 -5.19 1.35
CA GLU A 152 -8.66 -5.57 0.14
C GLU A 152 -8.04 -4.93 -1.10
N LEU A 153 -7.75 -3.64 -1.04
CA LEU A 153 -7.13 -2.88 -2.13
C LEU A 153 -5.77 -3.46 -2.53
N SER A 154 -4.95 -3.89 -1.56
CA SER A 154 -3.62 -4.48 -1.81
C SER A 154 -3.63 -5.74 -2.68
N LYS A 155 -4.79 -6.39 -2.86
CA LYS A 155 -4.92 -7.57 -3.73
C LYS A 155 -5.04 -7.19 -5.21
N HIS A 156 -5.51 -5.97 -5.47
CA HIS A 156 -5.96 -5.51 -6.78
C HIS A 156 -5.08 -4.40 -7.37
N VAL A 157 -4.00 -4.03 -6.69
CA VAL A 157 -3.03 -3.02 -7.14
C VAL A 157 -1.66 -3.65 -7.34
N ASP A 158 -0.82 -3.02 -8.15
CA ASP A 158 0.58 -3.40 -8.32
C ASP A 158 1.43 -2.81 -7.18
N SER A 159 1.15 -1.55 -6.82
CA SER A 159 1.81 -0.85 -5.70
C SER A 159 0.80 -0.09 -4.85
N LEU A 160 0.98 -0.12 -3.52
CA LEU A 160 0.11 0.53 -2.55
C LEU A 160 0.91 1.47 -1.65
N ILE A 161 0.78 2.77 -1.89
CA ILE A 161 1.36 3.82 -1.06
C ILE A 161 0.37 4.18 0.06
N THR A 162 0.74 3.92 1.31
CA THR A 162 -0.10 4.26 2.46
C THR A 162 0.46 5.46 3.22
N ILE A 163 -0.35 6.49 3.39
CA ILE A 163 0.00 7.73 4.10
C ILE A 163 -0.72 7.73 5.46
N PRO A 164 -0.01 7.52 6.59
CA PRO A 164 -0.60 7.64 7.91
C PRO A 164 -0.78 9.11 8.31
N ASN A 165 -2.02 9.62 8.33
CA ASN A 165 -2.29 11.02 8.65
C ASN A 165 -1.76 11.44 10.04
N ASP A 166 -1.67 10.52 10.99
CA ASP A 166 -1.08 10.80 12.30
C ASP A 166 0.41 11.20 12.24
N LYS A 167 1.17 10.74 11.23
CA LYS A 167 2.56 11.17 11.04
C LYS A 167 2.66 12.62 10.59
N LEU A 168 1.64 13.14 9.88
CA LEU A 168 1.58 14.53 9.46
C LEU A 168 1.52 15.49 10.66
N LEU A 169 0.90 15.06 11.76
CA LEU A 169 0.83 15.86 12.99
C LEU A 169 2.21 16.11 13.62
N LYS A 170 3.20 15.24 13.38
CA LYS A 170 4.58 15.45 13.85
C LYS A 170 5.24 16.62 13.13
N VAL A 171 4.97 16.78 11.83
CA VAL A 171 5.55 17.81 10.97
C VAL A 171 4.87 19.16 11.20
N LEU A 172 3.54 19.15 11.30
CA LEU A 172 2.72 20.36 11.35
C LEU A 172 2.77 21.07 12.73
N GLY A 173 3.18 20.37 13.78
CA GLY A 173 3.35 20.94 15.12
C GLY A 173 2.03 21.17 15.88
N ARG A 174 2.12 21.90 17.00
CA ARG A 174 0.97 22.16 17.89
C ARG A 174 0.18 23.38 17.41
N GLY A 175 -1.15 23.31 17.49
CA GLY A 175 -2.05 24.45 17.23
C GLY A 175 -2.55 24.60 15.80
N ILE A 176 -2.29 23.62 14.94
CA ILE A 176 -2.81 23.60 13.56
C ILE A 176 -4.34 23.51 13.54
N SER A 177 -4.95 24.09 12.50
CA SER A 177 -6.39 23.91 12.29
C SER A 177 -6.68 22.54 11.69
N LEU A 178 -7.92 22.07 11.86
CA LEU A 178 -8.37 20.82 11.22
C LEU A 178 -8.31 20.93 9.68
N LEU A 179 -8.54 22.12 9.14
CA LEU A 179 -8.49 22.36 7.70
C LEU A 179 -7.06 22.21 7.17
N ASP A 180 -6.08 22.77 7.89
CA ASP A 180 -4.66 22.68 7.51
C ASP A 180 -4.16 21.23 7.60
N ALA A 181 -4.63 20.47 8.61
CA ALA A 181 -4.28 19.06 8.75
C ALA A 181 -4.75 18.22 7.55
N PHE A 182 -5.97 18.44 7.06
CA PHE A 182 -6.46 17.78 5.84
C PHE A 182 -5.80 18.33 4.57
N GLY A 183 -5.47 19.63 4.53
CA GLY A 183 -4.70 20.23 3.46
C GLY A 183 -3.34 19.55 3.30
N ALA A 184 -2.62 19.34 4.40
CA ALA A 184 -1.35 18.63 4.40
C ALA A 184 -1.47 17.19 3.90
N ALA A 185 -2.57 16.48 4.21
CA ALA A 185 -2.81 15.15 3.66
C ALA A 185 -3.01 15.20 2.14
N ASN A 186 -3.71 16.21 1.63
CA ASN A 186 -3.85 16.44 0.19
C ASN A 186 -2.51 16.79 -0.46
N ASP A 187 -1.65 17.56 0.20
CA ASP A 187 -0.32 17.91 -0.30
C ASP A 187 0.58 16.67 -0.43
N VAL A 188 0.51 15.73 0.52
CA VAL A 188 1.26 14.47 0.42
C VAL A 188 0.69 13.59 -0.70
N LEU A 189 -0.63 13.48 -0.83
CA LEU A 189 -1.26 12.77 -1.95
C LEU A 189 -0.84 13.38 -3.30
N LYS A 190 -0.85 14.72 -3.40
CA LYS A 190 -0.36 15.48 -4.56
C LYS A 190 1.08 15.13 -4.85
N GLY A 191 1.97 15.24 -3.87
CA GLY A 191 3.40 14.97 -4.04
C GLY A 191 3.67 13.54 -4.52
N ALA A 192 2.92 12.55 -4.04
CA ALA A 192 3.08 11.15 -4.46
C ALA A 192 2.72 10.96 -5.94
N VAL A 193 1.59 11.52 -6.36
CA VAL A 193 1.15 11.44 -7.76
C VAL A 193 2.07 12.27 -8.65
N GLN A 194 2.35 13.51 -8.26
CA GLN A 194 3.21 14.45 -8.99
C GLN A 194 4.62 13.87 -9.19
N GLY A 195 5.24 13.36 -8.12
CA GLY A 195 6.60 12.85 -8.17
C GLY A 195 6.80 11.70 -9.16
N ILE A 196 5.79 10.84 -9.33
CA ILE A 196 5.83 9.71 -10.27
C ILE A 196 5.36 10.13 -11.67
N ALA A 197 4.31 10.95 -11.77
CA ALA A 197 3.79 11.40 -13.05
C ALA A 197 4.80 12.29 -13.80
N GLU A 198 5.43 13.25 -13.10
CA GLU A 198 6.40 14.17 -13.71
C GLU A 198 7.62 13.43 -14.28
N LEU A 199 8.04 12.31 -13.67
CA LEU A 199 9.14 11.49 -14.20
C LEU A 199 8.86 10.92 -15.59
N ILE A 200 7.58 10.74 -15.93
CA ILE A 200 7.14 10.15 -17.20
C ILE A 200 6.74 11.26 -18.18
N THR A 201 6.05 12.30 -17.68
CA THR A 201 5.41 13.30 -18.54
C THR A 201 6.26 14.54 -18.79
N ARG A 202 7.18 14.90 -17.88
CA ARG A 202 8.02 16.09 -18.03
C ARG A 202 9.39 15.71 -18.62
N PRO A 203 9.87 16.47 -19.63
CA PRO A 203 11.23 16.31 -20.12
C PRO A 203 12.25 16.74 -19.04
N GLY A 204 13.13 15.82 -18.68
CA GLY A 204 14.34 16.05 -17.88
C GLY A 204 15.63 15.96 -18.69
N LEU A 205 16.76 16.14 -18.00
CA LEU A 205 18.09 15.88 -18.55
C LEU A 205 18.35 14.37 -18.69
N MET A 206 17.85 13.61 -17.72
CA MET A 206 17.84 12.15 -17.69
C MET A 206 16.39 11.70 -17.52
N ASN A 207 15.76 11.37 -18.65
CA ASN A 207 14.40 10.83 -18.66
C ASN A 207 14.43 9.37 -18.22
N VAL A 208 13.44 9.00 -17.42
CA VAL A 208 13.13 7.61 -17.09
C VAL A 208 12.08 7.15 -18.07
N ASP A 209 12.25 5.98 -18.68
CA ASP A 209 11.22 5.45 -19.56
C ASP A 209 10.07 4.81 -18.75
N PHE A 210 8.89 4.66 -19.38
CA PHE A 210 7.74 4.06 -18.71
C PHE A 210 8.00 2.60 -18.31
N ALA A 211 8.88 1.88 -19.01
CA ALA A 211 9.19 0.48 -18.71
C ALA A 211 10.01 0.33 -17.41
N ASP A 212 10.90 1.27 -17.13
CA ASP A 212 11.68 1.37 -15.89
C ASP A 212 10.76 1.65 -14.71
N VAL A 213 9.86 2.65 -14.83
CA VAL A 213 8.85 2.94 -13.80
C VAL A 213 7.97 1.72 -13.58
N ARG A 214 7.50 1.09 -14.65
CA ARG A 214 6.67 -0.12 -14.56
C ARG A 214 7.41 -1.24 -13.86
N THR A 215 8.68 -1.50 -14.16
CA THR A 215 9.49 -2.52 -13.47
C THR A 215 9.52 -2.28 -11.97
N VAL A 216 9.82 -1.06 -11.52
CA VAL A 216 9.94 -0.73 -10.09
C VAL A 216 8.59 -0.72 -9.38
N MET A 217 7.53 -0.23 -10.03
CA MET A 217 6.18 -0.14 -9.45
C MET A 217 5.38 -1.44 -9.55
N SER A 218 5.80 -2.39 -10.39
CA SER A 218 5.22 -3.74 -10.44
C SER A 218 5.75 -4.65 -9.34
N GLU A 219 6.81 -4.24 -8.63
CA GLU A 219 7.26 -4.92 -7.42
C GLU A 219 6.16 -4.86 -6.36
N MET A 220 5.45 -5.97 -6.23
CA MET A 220 4.32 -6.13 -5.33
C MET A 220 4.71 -5.75 -3.89
N GLY A 221 3.84 -5.00 -3.22
CA GLY A 221 3.97 -4.76 -1.79
C GLY A 221 3.52 -3.38 -1.35
N TYR A 222 3.83 -3.09 -0.09
CA TYR A 222 3.65 -1.74 0.41
C TYR A 222 4.74 -0.85 -0.15
N ALA A 223 4.34 0.37 -0.51
CA ALA A 223 5.21 1.42 -0.92
C ALA A 223 5.11 2.60 0.02
N MET A 224 6.18 3.38 0.10
CA MET A 224 6.21 4.60 0.89
C MET A 224 6.94 5.70 0.15
N MET A 225 6.61 6.94 0.50
CA MET A 225 7.10 8.13 -0.15
C MET A 225 7.73 9.06 0.87
N GLY A 226 8.89 9.60 0.53
CA GLY A 226 9.51 10.74 1.19
C GLY A 226 9.80 11.85 0.19
N SER A 227 9.76 13.10 0.65
CA SER A 227 10.11 14.26 -0.16
C SER A 227 10.90 15.26 0.66
N GLY A 228 11.94 15.83 0.07
CA GLY A 228 12.75 16.89 0.65
C GLY A 228 12.93 18.03 -0.34
N VAL A 229 12.99 19.24 0.18
CA VAL A 229 13.18 20.47 -0.61
C VAL A 229 14.25 21.30 0.09
N ALA A 230 15.31 21.66 -0.61
CA ALA A 230 16.38 22.49 -0.07
C ALA A 230 16.84 23.55 -1.10
N CYS A 231 17.60 24.53 -0.62
CA CYS A 231 18.19 25.60 -1.42
C CYS A 231 19.63 25.92 -0.98
N GLY A 232 20.39 26.62 -1.82
CA GLY A 232 21.79 26.96 -1.54
C GLY A 232 22.80 25.91 -2.02
N GLU A 233 24.05 26.01 -1.54
CA GLU A 233 25.18 25.20 -2.05
C GLU A 233 25.02 23.70 -1.78
N ASP A 234 24.53 23.33 -0.59
CA ASP A 234 24.38 21.93 -0.15
C ASP A 234 22.97 21.36 -0.41
N ARG A 235 22.15 22.05 -1.23
CA ARG A 235 20.74 21.69 -1.46
C ARG A 235 20.52 20.25 -1.92
N ALA A 236 21.46 19.68 -2.65
CA ALA A 236 21.36 18.30 -3.15
C ALA A 236 21.41 17.27 -2.03
N GLU A 237 22.40 17.41 -1.12
CA GLU A 237 22.57 16.52 0.02
C GLU A 237 21.43 16.71 1.01
N GLU A 238 21.13 17.96 1.38
CA GLU A 238 20.06 18.28 2.32
C GLU A 238 18.68 17.79 1.84
N ALA A 239 18.34 18.00 0.56
CA ALA A 239 17.06 17.53 0.01
C ALA A 239 16.98 16.00 -0.01
N ALA A 240 18.07 15.31 -0.35
CA ALA A 240 18.13 13.85 -0.31
C ALA A 240 17.98 13.32 1.12
N GLU A 241 18.68 13.91 2.10
CA GLU A 241 18.59 13.56 3.51
C GLU A 241 17.19 13.80 4.08
N MET A 242 16.56 14.92 3.74
CA MET A 242 15.17 15.19 4.13
C MET A 242 14.18 14.19 3.51
N ALA A 243 14.40 13.79 2.26
CA ALA A 243 13.54 12.81 1.60
C ALA A 243 13.59 11.46 2.31
N ILE A 244 14.78 10.94 2.66
CA ILE A 244 14.93 9.65 3.35
C ILE A 244 14.53 9.71 4.84
N SER A 245 14.70 10.86 5.49
CA SER A 245 14.35 11.07 6.90
C SER A 245 12.90 11.53 7.11
N SER A 246 12.10 11.55 6.04
CA SER A 246 10.69 11.92 6.09
C SER A 246 9.95 11.14 7.19
N PRO A 247 9.11 11.79 8.00
CA PRO A 247 8.28 11.11 9.02
C PRO A 247 7.33 10.06 8.46
N LEU A 248 7.09 10.09 7.14
CA LEU A 248 6.34 9.06 6.45
C LEU A 248 7.13 7.75 6.31
N LEU A 249 8.47 7.79 6.38
CA LEU A 249 9.39 6.66 6.28
C LEU A 249 9.98 6.20 7.63
N GLU A 250 9.76 6.94 8.72
CA GLU A 250 10.42 6.76 10.03
C GLU A 250 10.33 5.33 10.63
N ASP A 251 9.25 4.59 10.36
CA ASP A 251 9.05 3.24 10.92
C ASP A 251 9.46 2.13 9.93
N ILE A 252 10.12 2.47 8.83
CA ILE A 252 10.44 1.55 7.75
C ILE A 252 11.94 1.49 7.50
N ASP A 253 12.45 0.26 7.43
CA ASP A 253 13.81 0.00 6.99
C ASP A 253 13.86 -0.04 5.45
N LEU A 254 14.43 1.01 4.86
CA LEU A 254 14.64 1.14 3.41
C LEU A 254 15.56 0.06 2.84
N SER A 255 16.37 -0.60 3.67
CA SER A 255 17.24 -1.70 3.22
C SER A 255 16.46 -2.94 2.76
N GLY A 256 15.18 -3.05 3.14
CA GLY A 256 14.27 -4.10 2.69
C GLY A 256 13.52 -3.77 1.40
N ALA A 257 13.67 -2.57 0.85
CA ALA A 257 13.02 -2.18 -0.40
C ALA A 257 13.64 -2.93 -1.60
N ARG A 258 12.80 -3.44 -2.50
CA ARG A 258 13.23 -4.11 -3.74
C ARG A 258 13.35 -3.16 -4.91
N GLY A 259 12.59 -2.08 -4.86
CA GLY A 259 12.59 -1.03 -5.86
C GLY A 259 12.64 0.34 -5.19
N VAL A 260 13.40 1.26 -5.78
CA VAL A 260 13.46 2.66 -5.35
C VAL A 260 13.38 3.55 -6.57
N LEU A 261 12.35 4.40 -6.62
CA LEU A 261 12.18 5.43 -7.63
C LEU A 261 12.56 6.78 -7.02
N VAL A 262 13.41 7.53 -7.70
CA VAL A 262 13.86 8.86 -7.27
C VAL A 262 13.56 9.87 -8.37
N ASN A 263 12.82 10.93 -8.02
CA ASN A 263 12.63 12.09 -8.87
C ASN A 263 13.39 13.28 -8.29
N ILE A 264 14.24 13.88 -9.10
CA ILE A 264 14.95 15.12 -8.79
C ILE A 264 14.31 16.24 -9.62
N THR A 265 13.56 17.13 -8.98
CA THR A 265 13.01 18.33 -9.61
C THR A 265 13.86 19.55 -9.28
N ALA A 266 14.33 20.27 -10.30
CA ALA A 266 15.12 21.49 -10.14
C ALA A 266 14.99 22.39 -11.37
N GLY A 267 15.52 23.61 -11.28
CA GLY A 267 15.65 24.50 -12.43
C GLY A 267 16.72 24.06 -13.42
N PHE A 268 16.94 24.89 -14.45
CA PHE A 268 18.02 24.68 -15.43
C PHE A 268 19.44 24.84 -14.85
N ASP A 269 19.52 25.23 -13.58
CA ASP A 269 20.74 25.37 -12.79
C ASP A 269 21.18 24.06 -12.12
N LEU A 270 20.46 22.95 -12.31
CA LEU A 270 20.84 21.62 -11.80
C LEU A 270 22.22 21.21 -12.32
N ARG A 271 23.15 20.95 -11.40
CA ARG A 271 24.51 20.52 -11.73
C ARG A 271 24.69 19.01 -11.67
N LEU A 272 25.73 18.51 -12.33
CA LEU A 272 26.05 17.08 -12.35
C LEU A 272 26.51 16.56 -10.98
N ASP A 273 27.28 17.35 -10.23
CA ASP A 273 27.70 17.05 -8.86
C ASP A 273 26.49 16.92 -7.92
N GLU A 274 25.48 17.78 -8.08
CA GLU A 274 24.22 17.70 -7.32
C GLU A 274 23.49 16.40 -7.63
N PHE A 275 23.37 16.04 -8.91
CA PHE A 275 22.76 14.78 -9.34
C PHE A 275 23.48 13.54 -8.77
N GLU A 276 24.81 13.51 -8.87
CA GLU A 276 25.63 12.41 -8.32
C GLU A 276 25.50 12.32 -6.80
N THR A 277 25.45 13.46 -6.11
CA THR A 277 25.30 13.53 -4.65
C THR A 277 23.98 12.91 -4.21
N VAL A 278 22.85 13.31 -4.82
CA VAL A 278 21.54 12.69 -4.52
C VAL A 278 21.58 11.19 -4.80
N GLY A 279 22.11 10.78 -5.95
CA GLY A 279 22.17 9.37 -6.33
C GLY A 279 23.00 8.51 -5.37
N ASN A 280 24.15 9.01 -4.91
CA ASN A 280 25.00 8.33 -3.95
C ASN A 280 24.36 8.25 -2.56
N THR A 281 23.74 9.34 -2.10
CA THR A 281 23.02 9.36 -0.83
C THR A 281 21.92 8.31 -0.84
N ILE A 282 21.03 8.29 -1.84
CA ILE A 282 19.95 7.29 -1.87
C ILE A 282 20.47 5.86 -1.97
N ARG A 283 21.51 5.61 -2.78
CA ARG A 283 22.13 4.27 -2.90
C ARG A 283 22.72 3.78 -1.58
N ALA A 284 23.23 4.67 -0.73
CA ALA A 284 23.77 4.30 0.58
C ALA A 284 22.70 3.78 1.55
N PHE A 285 21.42 4.13 1.35
CA PHE A 285 20.29 3.67 2.18
C PHE A 285 19.49 2.54 1.52
N ALA A 286 19.63 2.34 0.21
CA ALA A 286 18.98 1.26 -0.50
C ALA A 286 19.73 -0.08 -0.34
N SER A 287 19.02 -1.19 -0.53
CA SER A 287 19.64 -2.51 -0.60
C SER A 287 20.57 -2.63 -1.81
N ASP A 288 21.70 -3.35 -1.69
CA ASP A 288 22.57 -3.67 -2.84
C ASP A 288 21.83 -4.41 -3.98
N ASN A 289 20.75 -5.11 -3.64
CA ASN A 289 19.92 -5.85 -4.59
C ASN A 289 18.68 -5.06 -5.05
N ALA A 290 18.50 -3.82 -4.61
CA ALA A 290 17.35 -3.01 -4.99
C ALA A 290 17.54 -2.46 -6.42
N THR A 291 16.45 -2.46 -7.19
CA THR A 291 16.41 -1.76 -8.48
C THR A 291 16.19 -0.28 -8.20
N VAL A 292 17.22 0.55 -8.43
CA VAL A 292 17.16 1.99 -8.21
C VAL A 292 17.04 2.71 -9.55
N VAL A 293 15.94 3.43 -9.74
CA VAL A 293 15.68 4.25 -10.92
C VAL A 293 15.68 5.72 -10.49
N ILE A 294 16.55 6.51 -11.11
CA ILE A 294 16.73 7.94 -10.80
C ILE A 294 16.43 8.73 -12.06
N GLY A 295 15.46 9.62 -11.97
CA GLY A 295 15.13 10.56 -13.03
C GLY A 295 15.23 12.00 -12.57
N THR A 296 15.31 12.88 -13.56
CA THR A 296 15.30 14.33 -13.35
C THR A 296 14.08 14.91 -14.02
N SER A 297 13.49 15.94 -13.43
CA SER A 297 12.44 16.77 -14.03
C SER A 297 12.89 18.23 -13.96
N LEU A 298 12.82 18.97 -15.06
CA LEU A 298 13.18 20.39 -15.05
C LEU A 298 11.92 21.23 -14.86
N ASP A 299 11.94 22.09 -13.84
CA ASP A 299 10.90 23.08 -13.60
C ASP A 299 11.47 24.50 -13.75
N PRO A 300 11.13 25.23 -14.83
CA PRO A 300 11.63 26.59 -15.07
C PRO A 300 11.26 27.60 -13.99
N GLU A 301 10.23 27.34 -13.19
CA GLU A 301 9.81 28.24 -12.11
C GLU A 301 10.67 28.06 -10.85
N MET A 302 11.33 26.90 -10.69
CA MET A 302 12.25 26.63 -9.59
C MET A 302 13.61 27.30 -9.87
N ASN A 303 13.98 28.26 -9.01
CA ASN A 303 15.28 28.91 -9.03
C ASN A 303 15.99 28.68 -7.70
N ASP A 304 17.22 28.16 -7.73
CA ASP A 304 18.01 27.86 -6.53
C ASP A 304 17.38 26.81 -5.58
N GLU A 305 16.27 26.19 -5.97
CA GLU A 305 15.57 25.15 -5.22
C GLU A 305 15.73 23.79 -5.88
N LEU A 306 15.99 22.76 -5.07
CA LEU A 306 16.07 21.37 -5.49
C LEU A 306 15.12 20.53 -4.62
N ARG A 307 14.24 19.79 -5.28
CA ARG A 307 13.29 18.87 -4.66
C ARG A 307 13.66 17.43 -5.01
N VAL A 308 13.83 16.59 -3.99
CA VAL A 308 14.01 15.15 -4.15
C VAL A 308 12.76 14.45 -3.66
N THR A 309 12.18 13.58 -4.48
CA THR A 309 11.09 12.69 -4.10
C THR A 309 11.55 11.25 -4.24
N VAL A 310 11.41 10.47 -3.18
CA VAL A 310 11.80 9.05 -3.13
C VAL A 310 10.55 8.22 -2.91
N VAL A 311 10.34 7.20 -3.76
CA VAL A 311 9.29 6.19 -3.60
C VAL A 311 9.94 4.83 -3.50
N ALA A 312 9.86 4.20 -2.33
CA ALA A 312 10.38 2.87 -2.10
C ALA A 312 9.26 1.83 -2.20
N THR A 313 9.47 0.74 -2.95
CA THR A 313 8.50 -0.33 -3.23
C THR A 313 9.02 -1.70 -2.78
N GLY A 314 8.12 -2.68 -2.67
CA GLY A 314 8.45 -4.04 -2.25
C GLY A 314 8.73 -4.19 -0.75
N ILE A 315 8.26 -3.26 0.07
CA ILE A 315 8.52 -3.23 1.52
C ILE A 315 7.57 -4.20 2.24
N GLY A 316 8.11 -4.96 3.21
CA GLY A 316 7.31 -5.83 4.09
C GLY A 316 6.95 -7.19 3.49
N MET A 317 7.56 -7.59 2.38
CA MET A 317 7.41 -8.93 1.81
C MET A 317 8.25 -10.01 2.50
N ASP A 318 9.13 -9.65 3.45
CA ASP A 318 9.92 -10.58 4.24
C ASP A 318 9.12 -11.25 5.37
N LYS A 319 7.98 -11.86 5.05
CA LYS A 319 7.61 -13.08 5.75
C LYS A 319 8.46 -14.19 5.16
N ARG A 320 9.65 -14.43 5.73
CA ARG A 320 10.34 -15.71 5.56
C ARG A 320 9.29 -16.81 5.79
N PRO A 321 9.08 -17.74 4.85
CA PRO A 321 8.23 -18.88 5.14
C PRO A 321 8.83 -19.56 6.36
N GLU A 322 8.06 -19.69 7.44
CA GLU A 322 8.41 -20.61 8.52
C GLU A 322 8.50 -21.98 7.86
N ILE A 323 9.74 -22.42 7.60
CA ILE A 323 10.01 -23.79 7.20
C ILE A 323 9.73 -24.60 8.46
N THR A 324 8.48 -25.05 8.61
CA THR A 324 8.13 -26.08 9.59
C THR A 324 8.85 -27.34 9.15
N LEU A 325 10.05 -27.56 9.67
CA LEU A 325 10.80 -28.81 9.51
C LEU A 325 9.94 -29.92 10.14
N VAL A 326 9.13 -30.58 9.31
CA VAL A 326 8.43 -31.81 9.69
C VAL A 326 9.51 -32.86 9.92
N THR A 327 9.91 -33.01 11.19
CA THR A 327 10.88 -34.01 11.60
C THR A 327 10.21 -35.36 11.51
N ASN A 328 10.36 -36.00 10.35
CA ASN A 328 9.84 -37.33 10.10
C ASN A 328 10.72 -38.33 10.87
N LYS A 329 10.37 -38.63 12.12
CA LYS A 329 10.96 -39.75 12.88
C LYS A 329 10.43 -41.07 12.30
N GLN A 330 11.00 -41.51 11.19
CA GLN A 330 10.90 -42.91 10.77
C GLN A 330 11.84 -43.74 11.65
N ALA A 331 11.23 -44.53 12.53
CA ALA A 331 11.93 -45.55 13.30
C ALA A 331 12.40 -46.66 12.35
N SER A 332 13.71 -46.71 12.13
CA SER A 332 14.40 -47.80 11.45
C SER A 332 14.40 -49.06 12.33
N GLN A 333 13.67 -50.11 11.92
CA GLN A 333 13.89 -51.47 12.42
C GLN A 333 14.93 -52.20 11.56
N PRO A 334 15.86 -52.96 12.15
CA PRO A 334 16.86 -53.71 11.41
C PRO A 334 16.28 -55.03 10.87
N VAL A 335 16.60 -55.35 9.61
CA VAL A 335 16.25 -56.60 8.95
C VAL A 335 17.32 -57.65 9.27
N MET A 336 16.93 -58.76 9.87
CA MET A 336 17.74 -59.98 10.01
C MET A 336 17.09 -61.08 9.18
N ASP A 337 17.82 -61.54 8.17
CA ASP A 337 17.48 -62.65 7.27
C ASP A 337 17.98 -63.96 7.88
N HIS A 338 17.09 -64.94 8.07
CA HIS A 338 17.48 -66.34 8.18
C HIS A 338 16.35 -67.28 7.69
N ARG A 339 16.60 -67.86 6.52
CA ARG A 339 15.95 -69.03 5.94
C ARG A 339 16.07 -70.26 6.85
N TYR A 340 14.97 -70.97 7.12
CA TYR A 340 14.92 -72.44 7.28
C TYR A 340 13.49 -72.99 7.06
N GLN A 341 13.35 -73.74 5.97
CA GLN A 341 12.67 -75.05 5.77
C GLN A 341 11.41 -75.49 6.57
N GLN A 342 10.36 -75.77 5.77
CA GLN A 342 9.58 -77.04 5.66
C GLN A 342 8.49 -77.47 6.68
N HIS A 343 7.35 -77.87 6.08
CA HIS A 343 6.35 -78.89 6.45
C HIS A 343 5.18 -78.57 7.43
N GLY A 344 3.94 -78.84 6.96
CA GLY A 344 2.97 -79.68 7.69
C GLY A 344 1.67 -79.06 8.25
N MET A 345 0.54 -79.34 7.58
CA MET A 345 -0.84 -79.62 8.06
C MET A 345 -1.45 -78.99 9.35
N SER A 346 -2.60 -78.30 9.19
CA SER A 346 -3.96 -78.46 9.81
C SER A 346 -4.20 -78.53 11.36
N PRO A 347 -5.46 -78.32 11.88
CA PRO A 347 -5.76 -77.27 12.89
C PRO A 347 -6.26 -77.68 14.31
N LEU A 348 -6.22 -76.69 15.25
CA LEU A 348 -7.02 -76.45 16.52
C LEU A 348 -6.98 -77.52 17.65
N PRO A 349 -7.37 -77.25 18.95
CA PRO A 349 -8.01 -76.06 19.60
C PRO A 349 -7.52 -75.64 21.03
N GLN A 350 -7.97 -74.43 21.44
CA GLN A 350 -8.33 -73.89 22.78
C GLN A 350 -7.47 -74.14 24.04
N GLU A 351 -7.13 -73.04 24.76
CA GLU A 351 -7.51 -72.93 26.18
C GLU A 351 -7.62 -71.48 26.67
N VAL A 352 -8.50 -71.31 27.65
CA VAL A 352 -9.18 -70.11 28.14
C VAL A 352 -8.48 -69.57 29.39
N LYS A 353 -8.46 -68.25 29.62
CA LYS A 353 -8.80 -67.63 30.93
C LYS A 353 -8.94 -66.10 30.86
N PRO A 354 -9.76 -65.49 31.76
CA PRO A 354 -10.58 -64.34 31.41
C PRO A 354 -10.33 -63.05 32.23
N ALA A 355 -10.84 -61.96 31.65
CA ALA A 355 -11.58 -60.83 32.25
C ALA A 355 -10.95 -59.92 33.32
N ALA A 356 -10.97 -58.61 33.02
CA ALA A 356 -11.71 -57.65 33.84
C ALA A 356 -12.25 -56.50 32.96
N LYS A 357 -13.56 -56.26 33.09
CA LYS A 357 -14.34 -55.23 32.40
C LYS A 357 -14.24 -53.90 33.14
N VAL A 358 -14.22 -52.80 32.39
CA VAL A 358 -14.51 -51.44 32.87
C VAL A 358 -16.00 -51.15 32.60
N VAL A 359 -16.70 -50.59 33.58
CA VAL A 359 -18.11 -50.16 33.48
C VAL A 359 -18.21 -48.72 33.98
N ASN A 360 -18.89 -47.88 33.19
CA ASN A 360 -19.30 -46.48 33.43
C ASN A 360 -20.16 -46.34 34.71
N ASP A 361 -20.53 -45.18 35.29
CA ASP A 361 -20.90 -43.87 34.74
C ASP A 361 -21.06 -42.85 35.92
N PRO A 362 -21.69 -41.64 35.82
CA PRO A 362 -21.17 -40.38 36.39
C PRO A 362 -22.06 -39.78 37.52
N THR A 363 -21.62 -38.69 38.18
CA THR A 363 -22.51 -37.60 38.74
C THR A 363 -21.76 -36.45 39.46
N ALA A 364 -22.08 -35.21 39.04
CA ALA A 364 -22.42 -33.96 39.79
C ALA A 364 -21.49 -33.25 40.83
N GLN A 365 -21.02 -32.04 40.42
CA GLN A 365 -21.04 -30.66 41.05
C GLN A 365 -20.55 -30.37 42.50
N PRO A 366 -20.34 -29.09 42.95
CA PRO A 366 -19.63 -27.92 42.38
C PRO A 366 -18.73 -27.14 43.43
N ASN A 367 -18.05 -26.06 42.98
CA ASN A 367 -17.44 -24.93 43.73
C ASN A 367 -16.28 -25.15 44.75
N LYS A 368 -15.11 -24.57 44.45
CA LYS A 368 -14.21 -23.92 45.44
C LYS A 368 -13.26 -22.92 44.74
N GLU A 369 -13.19 -21.71 45.29
CA GLU A 369 -12.20 -20.67 44.96
C GLU A 369 -10.76 -21.17 45.21
N PRO A 370 -9.76 -20.69 44.45
CA PRO A 370 -8.38 -21.13 44.61
C PRO A 370 -7.72 -20.56 45.87
N ASP A 371 -7.04 -21.45 46.58
CA ASP A 371 -6.35 -21.23 47.85
C ASP A 371 -5.12 -20.31 47.67
N TYR A 372 -4.85 -19.45 48.65
CA TYR A 372 -3.83 -18.39 48.64
C TYR A 372 -2.37 -18.92 48.70
N LEU A 373 -2.21 -20.23 48.48
CA LEU A 373 -0.98 -21.00 48.65
C LEU A 373 -0.32 -21.43 47.33
N ASP A 374 -0.95 -21.18 46.18
CA ASP A 374 -0.43 -21.52 44.84
C ASP A 374 0.32 -20.37 44.14
N ILE A 375 0.73 -19.32 44.87
CA ILE A 375 1.52 -18.20 44.32
C ILE A 375 3.02 -18.40 44.63
N PRO A 376 3.88 -18.58 43.62
CA PRO A 376 5.33 -18.72 43.79
C PRO A 376 5.95 -17.51 44.52
N ALA A 377 6.94 -17.79 45.38
CA ALA A 377 7.49 -16.83 46.35
C ALA A 377 8.11 -15.55 45.77
N PHE A 378 8.42 -15.48 44.47
CA PHE A 378 9.03 -14.31 43.83
C PHE A 378 8.03 -13.20 43.44
N LEU A 379 6.72 -13.47 43.48
CA LEU A 379 5.66 -12.49 43.13
C LEU A 379 5.09 -11.73 44.35
N ARG A 380 5.68 -11.88 45.55
CA ARG A 380 5.16 -11.28 46.80
C ARG A 380 5.77 -9.93 47.22
N LYS A 381 6.50 -9.24 46.35
CA LYS A 381 7.03 -7.88 46.64
C LYS A 381 7.03 -6.97 45.43
N GLN A 382 5.91 -6.27 45.23
CA GLN A 382 5.81 -4.90 44.71
C GLN A 382 4.32 -4.52 44.66
N ALA A 383 3.76 -4.29 45.84
CA ALA A 383 2.48 -3.61 46.03
C ALA A 383 2.45 -3.11 47.48
N ASP A 384 3.35 -2.19 47.78
CA ASP A 384 3.17 -1.14 48.79
C ASP A 384 3.65 0.18 48.15
#